data_AF-A0A1A6H1C5-F1
#
_entry.id   AF-A0A1A6H1C5-F1
#
_cell.length_a   1.000
_cell.length_b   1.000
_cell.length_c   1.000
_cell.angle_alpha   90.00
_cell.angle_beta   90.00
_cell.angle_gamma   90.00
#
_symmetry.space_group_name_H-M   'P 1'
#
loop_
_entity.id
_entity.type
_entity.pdbx_description
1 polymer ?
#
loop_
_entity_poly.entity_id
_entity_poly.type
_entity_poly.pdbx_seq_one_letter_code
_entity_poly.pdbx_strand_id
1 'polypeptide(L)'
;MKYRNQMPYTDAMVHEVQRFIDLVPNNIPHAMICNIKFRNYFIPKGTTILISLSSVLHDNKEFPNPEMFDPGYFLDRNGNFKKSDYFIPFS
;
A
#
# COMPACT_ATOMS: atom_id res chain seq x y z
N MET A 1 9.46 6.14 19.05
CA MET A 1 10.21 6.32 17.78
C MET A 1 11.74 6.35 17.93
N LYS A 2 12.32 6.64 19.11
CA LYS A 2 13.78 6.84 19.28
C LYS A 2 14.69 5.67 18.81
N TYR A 3 14.22 4.42 18.95
CA TYR A 3 14.99 3.23 18.55
C TYR A 3 14.62 2.68 17.16
N ARG A 4 13.46 3.07 16.62
CA ARG A 4 12.99 2.55 15.33
C ARG A 4 13.93 2.94 14.19
N ASN A 5 14.41 4.18 14.20
CA ASN A 5 15.38 4.69 13.23
C ASN A 5 16.77 4.01 13.33
N GLN A 6 17.04 3.25 14.40
CA GLN A 6 18.28 2.49 14.59
C GLN A 6 18.15 1.03 14.16
N MET A 7 16.95 0.58 13.78
CA MET A 7 16.65 -0.80 13.39
C MET A 7 15.96 -0.83 12.01
N PRO A 8 16.62 -0.35 10.94
CA PRO A 8 15.99 -0.21 9.63
C PRO A 8 15.48 -1.54 9.08
N TYR A 9 16.21 -2.64 9.32
CA TYR A 9 15.79 -3.97 8.88
C TYR A 9 14.56 -4.48 9.62
N THR A 10 14.42 -4.21 10.92
CA THR A 10 13.22 -4.57 11.68
C THR A 10 12.01 -3.78 11.18
N ASP A 11 12.20 -2.50 10.88
CA ASP A 11 11.12 -1.68 10.31
C ASP A 11 10.70 -2.20 8.94
N ALA A 12 11.67 -2.50 8.07
CA ALA A 12 11.44 -3.09 6.76
C ALA A 12 10.71 -4.45 6.84
N MET A 13 11.10 -5.32 7.78
CA MET A 13 10.43 -6.60 8.04
C MET A 13 8.96 -6.41 8.40
N VAL A 14 8.64 -5.48 9.31
CA VAL A 14 7.25 -5.21 9.71
C VAL A 14 6.43 -4.69 8.53
N HIS A 15 7.00 -3.82 7.70
CA HIS A 15 6.31 -3.30 6.50
C HIS A 15 6.06 -4.41 5.49
N GLU A 16 7.05 -5.27 5.27
CA GLU A 16 6.91 -6.38 4.34
C GLU A 16 5.87 -7.40 4.82
N VAL A 17 5.81 -7.69 6.12
CA VAL A 17 4.73 -8.51 6.70
C VAL A 17 3.35 -7.88 6.42
N GLN A 18 3.21 -6.57 6.61
CA GLN A 18 1.95 -5.88 6.36
C GLN A 18 1.58 -5.86 4.86
N ARG A 19 2.55 -5.67 3.97
CA ARG A 19 2.35 -5.70 2.52
C ARG A 19 1.96 -7.10 2.05
N PHE A 20 2.71 -8.11 2.46
CA PHE A 20 2.62 -9.48 1.96
C PHE A 20 1.39 -10.23 2.47
N ILE A 21 1.01 -10.04 3.74
CA ILE A 21 -0.21 -10.67 4.27
C ILE A 21 -1.46 -10.10 3.59
N ASP A 22 -1.41 -8.83 3.15
CA ASP A 22 -2.52 -8.12 2.51
C ASP A 22 -3.84 -8.35 3.25
N LEU A 23 -3.79 -8.16 4.57
CA LEU A 23 -4.83 -8.59 5.51
C LEU A 23 -6.22 -8.04 5.15
N VAL A 24 -6.25 -6.84 4.58
CA VAL A 24 -7.46 -6.12 4.17
C VAL A 24 -7.30 -5.76 2.69
N PRO A 25 -7.58 -6.70 1.77
CA PRO A 25 -7.28 -6.51 0.34
C PRO A 25 -8.15 -5.42 -0.31
N ASN A 26 -9.32 -5.16 0.27
CA ASN A 26 -10.19 -4.04 -0.09
C ASN A 26 -10.44 -3.18 1.14
N ASN A 27 -10.35 -1.86 0.96
CA ASN A 27 -10.71 -0.93 2.02
C ASN A 27 -12.21 -1.00 2.36
N ILE A 28 -12.59 -0.36 3.46
CA ILE A 28 -13.98 -0.16 3.86
C ILE A 28 -14.74 0.52 2.70
N PRO A 29 -15.99 0.08 2.41
CA PRO A 29 -16.80 0.72 1.38
C PRO A 29 -16.94 2.23 1.60
N HIS A 30 -16.60 3.01 0.57
CA HIS A 30 -16.85 4.45 0.53
C HIS A 30 -18.08 4.76 -0.32
N ALA A 31 -18.67 5.94 -0.16
CA ALA A 31 -19.77 6.41 -1.00
C ALA A 31 -19.45 7.77 -1.61
N MET A 32 -19.79 7.95 -2.88
CA MET A 32 -19.59 9.21 -3.59
C MET A 32 -20.52 10.31 -3.04
N ILE A 33 -19.94 11.44 -2.62
CA ILE A 33 -20.71 12.56 -2.02
C ILE A 33 -21.38 13.45 -3.08
N CYS A 34 -20.92 13.37 -4.34
CA CYS A 34 -21.45 14.11 -5.48
C CYS A 34 -21.26 13.30 -6.77
N ASN A 35 -21.90 13.76 -7.85
CA ASN A 35 -21.66 13.22 -9.19
C ASN A 35 -20.26 13.64 -9.65
N ILE A 36 -19.47 12.71 -10.15
CA ILE A 36 -18.11 12.98 -10.64
C ILE A 36 -17.86 12.28 -11.98
N LYS A 37 -17.08 12.92 -12.84
CA LYS A 37 -16.47 12.25 -13.98
C LYS A 37 -15.06 11.82 -13.58
N PHE A 38 -14.83 10.51 -13.46
CA PHE A 38 -13.53 9.94 -13.15
C PHE A 38 -13.01 9.18 -14.37
N ARG A 39 -11.87 9.62 -14.91
CA ARG A 39 -11.38 9.19 -16.23
C ARG A 39 -12.50 9.37 -17.28
N ASN A 40 -12.87 8.30 -17.98
CA ASN A 40 -13.91 8.29 -19.00
C ASN A 40 -15.27 7.82 -18.47
N TYR A 41 -15.43 7.67 -17.14
CA TYR A 41 -16.66 7.20 -16.51
C TYR A 41 -17.37 8.31 -15.75
N PHE A 42 -18.70 8.30 -15.81
CA PHE A 42 -19.54 9.12 -14.94
C PHE A 42 -19.99 8.27 -13.76
N ILE A 43 -19.69 8.74 -12.54
CA ILE A 43 -20.01 8.07 -11.29
C ILE A 43 -21.04 8.92 -10.54
N PRO A 44 -22.27 8.43 -10.36
CA PRO A 44 -23.30 9.15 -9.61
C PRO A 44 -22.97 9.33 -8.12
N LYS A 45 -23.58 10.35 -7.51
CA LYS A 45 -23.66 10.52 -6.07
C LYS A 45 -24.33 9.29 -5.45
N GLY A 46 -23.79 8.84 -4.32
CA GLY A 46 -24.27 7.68 -3.58
C GLY A 46 -23.73 6.34 -4.09
N THR A 47 -22.98 6.31 -5.21
CA THR A 47 -22.33 5.07 -5.66
C THR A 47 -21.32 4.58 -4.62
N THR A 48 -21.46 3.32 -4.21
CA THR A 48 -20.50 2.62 -3.36
C THR A 48 -19.22 2.32 -4.14
N ILE A 49 -18.08 2.62 -3.56
CA ILE A 49 -16.75 2.38 -4.11
C ILE A 49 -15.98 1.49 -3.15
N LEU A 50 -15.50 0.37 -3.70
CA LEU A 50 -14.53 -0.49 -3.04
C LEU A 50 -13.15 -0.18 -3.62
N ILE A 51 -12.21 0.19 -2.75
CA ILE A 51 -10.84 0.51 -3.13
C ILE A 51 -10.01 -0.75 -2.92
N SER A 52 -9.40 -1.27 -3.98
CA SER A 52 -8.48 -2.40 -3.87
C SER A 52 -7.12 -1.91 -3.35
N LEU A 53 -6.84 -2.13 -2.07
CA LEU A 53 -5.52 -1.87 -1.47
C LEU A 53 -4.49 -2.87 -2.00
N SER A 54 -4.93 -4.13 -2.17
CA SER A 54 -4.14 -5.22 -2.75
C SER A 54 -3.47 -4.83 -4.07
N SER A 55 -4.19 -4.10 -4.94
CA SER A 55 -3.69 -3.67 -6.24
C SER A 55 -2.45 -2.78 -6.16
N VAL A 56 -2.32 -1.99 -5.09
CA VAL A 56 -1.18 -1.10 -4.86
C VAL A 56 -0.07 -1.82 -4.11
N LEU A 57 -0.43 -2.66 -3.12
CA LEU A 57 0.53 -3.46 -2.33
C LEU A 57 1.23 -4.56 -3.15
N HIS A 58 0.67 -4.91 -4.32
CA HIS A 58 1.25 -5.85 -5.29
C HIS A 58 1.65 -5.18 -6.61
N ASP A 59 1.71 -3.84 -6.69
CA ASP A 59 2.11 -3.16 -7.93
C ASP A 59 3.57 -3.48 -8.26
N ASN A 60 3.77 -4.15 -9.39
CA ASN A 60 5.09 -4.61 -9.83
C ASN A 60 6.07 -3.49 -10.21
N LYS A 61 5.59 -2.25 -10.31
CA LYS A 61 6.44 -1.08 -10.51
C LYS A 61 7.28 -0.76 -9.28
N GLU A 62 6.73 -0.98 -8.09
CA GLU A 62 7.45 -0.76 -6.83
C GLU A 62 7.95 -2.09 -6.24
N PHE A 63 7.20 -3.18 -6.42
CA PHE A 63 7.52 -4.52 -5.89
C PHE A 63 7.72 -5.51 -7.06
N PRO A 64 8.91 -5.58 -7.68
CA PRO A 64 9.12 -6.37 -8.91
C PRO A 64 8.66 -7.84 -8.86
N ASN A 65 8.75 -8.48 -7.70
CA ASN A 65 8.23 -9.84 -7.44
C ASN A 65 7.28 -9.78 -6.23
N PRO A 66 6.05 -9.29 -6.38
CA PRO A 66 5.20 -8.96 -5.22
C PRO A 66 4.77 -10.20 -4.43
N GLU A 67 4.76 -11.37 -5.09
CA GLU A 67 4.49 -12.70 -4.51
C GLU A 67 5.68 -13.28 -3.71
N MET A 68 6.84 -12.62 -3.74
CA MET A 68 7.99 -12.97 -2.94
C MET A 68 8.04 -12.08 -1.70
N PHE A 69 8.15 -12.68 -0.52
CA PHE A 69 8.41 -11.94 0.71
C PHE A 69 9.86 -11.44 0.71
N ASP A 70 10.05 -10.13 0.59
CA ASP A 70 11.37 -9.50 0.57
C ASP A 70 11.37 -8.15 1.31
N PRO A 71 11.90 -8.10 2.55
CA PRO A 71 12.07 -6.85 3.29
C PRO A 71 12.94 -5.82 2.55
N GLY A 72 13.75 -6.25 1.58
CA GLY A 72 14.55 -5.40 0.73
C GLY A 72 13.74 -4.35 -0.02
N TYR A 73 12.44 -4.56 -0.26
CA TYR A 73 11.56 -3.56 -0.87
C TYR A 73 11.45 -2.26 -0.06
N PHE A 74 11.68 -2.34 1.25
CA PHE A 74 11.63 -1.19 2.17
C PHE A 74 13.01 -0.71 2.60
N LEU A 75 14.07 -1.10 1.88
CA LEU A 75 15.44 -0.69 2.15
C LEU A 75 16.04 0.06 0.95
N ASP A 76 16.81 1.11 1.23
CA ASP A 76 17.65 1.75 0.22
C ASP A 76 18.97 0.98 0.02
N ARG A 77 19.80 1.45 -0.93
CA ARG A 77 21.11 0.83 -1.23
C ARG A 77 22.10 0.85 -0.08
N ASN A 78 21.89 1.72 0.91
CA ASN A 78 22.73 1.85 2.09
C ASN A 78 22.17 1.05 3.28
N GLY A 79 21.05 0.33 3.10
CA GLY A 79 20.38 -0.42 4.15
C GLY A 79 19.53 0.43 5.10
N ASN A 80 19.25 1.69 4.77
CA ASN A 80 18.31 2.50 5.53
C ASN A 80 16.89 2.17 5.14
N PHE A 81 15.95 2.36 6.08
CA PHE A 81 14.54 2.23 5.78
C PHE A 81 14.10 3.28 4.74
N LYS A 82 13.49 2.83 3.66
CA LYS A 82 12.88 3.65 2.61
C LYS A 82 11.37 3.49 2.68
N LYS A 83 10.66 4.61 2.90
CA LYS A 83 9.21 4.65 2.76
C LYS A 83 8.81 4.57 1.29
N SER A 84 7.75 3.82 0.99
CA SER A 84 7.15 3.76 -0.34
C SER A 84 5.77 4.42 -0.34
N ASP A 85 5.46 5.19 -1.39
CA ASP A 85 4.12 5.77 -1.60
C ASP A 85 3.10 4.69 -2.04
N TYR A 86 3.57 3.51 -2.45
CA TYR A 86 2.73 2.35 -2.76
C TYR A 86 2.35 1.55 -1.51
N PHE A 87 2.94 1.86 -0.35
CA PHE A 87 2.61 1.21 0.90
C PHE A 87 1.45 1.92 1.60
N ILE A 88 0.22 1.50 1.27
CA ILE A 88 -1.02 2.06 1.81
C ILE A 88 -1.89 0.94 2.44
N PRO A 89 -1.41 0.26 3.50
CA PRO A 89 -2.16 -0.85 4.12
C PRO A 89 -3.37 -0.38 4.95
N PHE A 90 -3.50 0.92 5.24
CA PHE A 90 -4.53 1.47 6.13
C PHE A 90 -5.39 2.59 5.51
N SER A 91 -5.15 2.94 4.24
CA SER A 91 -5.76 4.07 3.50
C SER A 91 -5.62 5.45 4.12
#